data_AF-A0A9E3BPD4-F1
#
_entry.id   AF-A0A9E3BPD4-F1
#
_cell.length_a   1.000
_cell.length_b   1.000
_cell.length_c   1.000
_cell.angle_alpha   90.00
_cell.angle_beta   90.00
_cell.angle_gamma   90.00
#
_symmetry.space_group_name_H-M   'P 1'
#
loop_
_entity.id
_entity.type
_entity.pdbx_description
1 polymer ?
#
loop_
_entity_poly.entity_id
_entity_poly.type
_entity_poly.pdbx_seq_one_letter_code
_entity_poly.pdbx_strand_id
1 'polypeptide(L)' 'MSDERVARAAALLAERGLRGEVAVEGHEAEIAAVRVPAAEWERIAGEEGAALADELKRLGFRYVALDLEPAD' A
#
# COMPACT_ATOMS: atom_id res chain seq x y z
N MET A 1 14.14 -3.32 13.41
CA MET A 1 13.75 -4.51 12.63
C MET A 1 12.92 -3.98 11.48
N SER A 2 13.27 -4.29 10.22
CA SER A 2 12.36 -3.98 9.11
C SER A 2 11.02 -4.63 9.42
N ASP A 3 9.94 -3.85 9.34
CA ASP A 3 8.61 -4.34 9.60
C ASP A 3 8.26 -5.40 8.55
N GLU A 4 8.13 -6.66 8.95
CA GLU A 4 7.79 -7.78 8.06
C GLU A 4 6.52 -7.48 7.25
N ARG A 5 5.60 -6.70 7.83
CA ARG A 5 4.37 -6.24 7.16
C ARG A 5 4.68 -5.39 5.93
N VAL A 6 5.69 -4.52 5.99
CA VAL A 6 6.12 -3.68 4.86
C VAL A 6 6.71 -4.52 3.74
N ALA A 7 7.58 -5.47 4.07
CA ALA A 7 8.18 -6.35 3.07
C ALA A 7 7.10 -7.18 2.35
N ARG A 8 6.11 -7.69 3.08
CA ARG A 8 4.98 -8.44 2.50
C ARG A 8 4.04 -7.52 1.71
N ALA A 9 3.78 -6.30 2.17
CA ALA A 9 2.99 -5.32 1.45
C ALA A 9 3.64 -4.91 0.11
N ALA A 10 4.96 -4.71 0.09
CA ALA A 10 5.71 -4.44 -1.13
C ALA A 10 5.66 -5.63 -2.12
N ALA A 11 5.72 -6.87 -1.61
CA ALA A 11 5.55 -8.06 -2.44
C ALA A 11 4.15 -8.09 -3.10
N LEU A 12 3.08 -7.75 -2.36
CA LEU A 12 1.71 -7.70 -2.88
C LEU A 12 1.51 -6.64 -3.98
N LEU A 13 2.22 -5.51 -3.90
CA LEU A 13 2.25 -4.52 -4.99
C LEU A 13 2.92 -5.10 -6.23
N ALA A 14 4.10 -5.72 -6.06
CA ALA A 14 4.85 -6.31 -7.15
C ALA A 14 4.09 -7.44 -7.86
N GLU A 15 3.39 -8.30 -7.11
CA GLU A 15 2.54 -9.37 -7.65
C GLU A 15 1.39 -8.84 -8.53
N ARG A 16 0.95 -7.60 -8.30
CA ARG A 16 -0.07 -6.89 -9.10
C ARG A 16 0.52 -6.08 -10.26
N GLY A 17 1.84 -6.13 -10.44
CA GLY A 17 2.54 -5.32 -11.42
C GLY A 17 2.52 -3.81 -11.10
N LEU A 18 2.22 -3.44 -9.86
CA LEU A 18 2.26 -2.05 -9.41
C LEU A 18 3.69 -1.72 -9.01
N ARG A 19 4.28 -0.75 -9.71
CA ARG A 19 5.55 -0.14 -9.27
C ARG A 19 5.20 0.85 -8.18
N GLY A 20 5.65 0.58 -6.96
CA GLY A 20 5.30 1.41 -5.82
C GLY A 20 5.91 0.92 -4.54
N GLU A 21 5.62 1.66 -3.48
CA GLU A 21 6.18 1.46 -2.15
C GLU A 21 5.06 1.45 -1.11
N VAL A 22 5.31 0.80 0.03
CA VAL A 22 4.43 0.88 1.19
C VAL A 22 5.24 1.37 2.38
N ALA A 23 4.79 2.46 2.98
CA ALA A 23 5.29 2.93 4.26
C ALA A 23 4.29 2.60 5.37
N VAL A 24 4.80 2.46 6.60
CA VAL A 24 3.97 2.36 7.81
C VAL A 24 3.90 3.75 8.42
N GLU A 25 2.69 4.30 8.48
CA GLU A 25 2.41 5.63 9.01
C GLU A 25 1.41 5.56 10.17
N GLY A 26 1.22 6.68 10.85
CA GLY A 26 0.31 6.81 12.01
C GLY A 26 1.00 6.62 13.36
N HIS A 27 0.33 7.07 14.42
CA HIS A 27 0.89 7.06 15.78
C HIS A 27 1.08 5.64 16.33
N GLU A 28 0.18 4.73 15.97
CA GLU A 28 0.20 3.33 16.39
C GLU A 28 0.74 2.40 15.28
N ALA A 29 1.41 2.96 14.26
CA ALA A 29 1.91 2.20 13.11
C ALA A 29 0.78 1.38 12.41
N GLU A 30 -0.40 2.00 12.32
CA GLU A 30 -1.65 1.37 11.91
C GLU A 30 -2.04 1.62 10.45
N ILE A 31 -1.35 2.54 9.75
CA ILE A 31 -1.66 2.93 8.38
C ILE A 31 -0.62 2.33 7.43
N ALA A 32 -1.07 1.59 6.41
CA ALA A 32 -0.28 1.32 5.21
C ALA A 32 -0.45 2.48 4.22
N ALA A 33 0.56 3.31 4.07
CA ALA A 33 0.60 4.37 3.06
C ALA A 33 1.19 3.79 1.77
N VAL A 34 0.34 3.58 0.77
CA VAL A 34 0.70 3.04 -0.55
C VAL A 34 1.06 4.21 -1.46
N ARG A 35 2.26 4.15 -2.02
CA ARG A 35 2.77 5.14 -2.97
C ARG A 35 2.99 4.50 -4.33
N VAL A 36 2.38 5.05 -5.37
CA VAL A 36 2.51 4.57 -6.76
C VAL A 36 2.62 5.76 -7.71
N PRO A 37 3.10 5.57 -8.96
CA PRO A 37 3.06 6.59 -9.99
C PRO A 37 1.64 7.13 -10.18
N ALA A 38 1.52 8.43 -10.48
CA ALA A 38 0.22 9.09 -10.65
C ALA A 38 -0.68 8.44 -11.71
N ALA A 39 -0.07 7.83 -12.74
CA ALA A 39 -0.79 7.08 -13.77
C ALA A 39 -1.58 5.87 -13.24
N GLU A 40 -1.21 5.33 -12.08
CA GLU A 40 -1.88 4.18 -11.46
C GLU A 40 -2.94 4.61 -10.42
N TRP A 41 -3.08 5.90 -10.10
CA TRP A 41 -3.97 6.35 -9.02
C TRP A 41 -5.44 5.98 -9.24
N GLU A 42 -5.95 6.08 -10.47
CA GLU A 42 -7.34 5.71 -10.76
C GLU A 42 -7.59 4.22 -10.52
N ARG A 43 -6.62 3.38 -10.88
CA ARG A 43 -6.65 1.92 -10.66
C ARG A 43 -6.64 1.59 -9.16
N ILE A 44 -5.83 2.28 -8.36
CA ILE A 44 -5.79 2.13 -6.90
C ILE A 44 -7.00 2.77 -6.21
N ALA A 45 -7.62 3.78 -6.78
CA ALA A 45 -8.87 4.33 -6.24
C ALA A 45 -10.09 3.43 -6.51
N GLY A 46 -9.97 2.47 -7.43
CA GLY A 46 -11.03 1.57 -7.86
C GLY A 46 -11.06 0.20 -7.18
N GLU A 47 -11.68 -0.78 -7.84
CA GLU A 47 -11.87 -2.14 -7.32
C GLU A 47 -10.55 -2.84 -6.96
N GLU A 48 -9.49 -2.58 -7.72
CA GLU A 48 -8.19 -3.19 -7.46
C GLU A 48 -7.58 -2.70 -6.14
N GLY A 49 -7.69 -1.41 -5.84
CA GLY A 49 -7.24 -0.87 -4.56
C GLY A 49 -8.09 -1.36 -3.39
N ALA A 50 -9.39 -1.59 -3.58
CA ALA A 50 -10.22 -2.22 -2.56
C ALA A 50 -9.73 -3.65 -2.23
N ALA A 51 -9.42 -4.46 -3.25
CA ALA A 51 -8.86 -5.79 -3.06
C ALA A 51 -7.46 -5.77 -2.41
N LEU A 52 -6.60 -4.83 -2.82
CA LEU A 52 -5.30 -4.61 -2.18
C LEU A 52 -5.47 -4.22 -0.71
N ALA A 53 -6.41 -3.33 -0.40
CA ALA A 53 -6.65 -2.87 0.95
C ALA A 53 -7.07 -4.01 1.90
N ASP A 54 -7.90 -4.94 1.42
CA ASP A 54 -8.28 -6.13 2.20
C ASP A 54 -7.09 -7.03 2.52
N GLU A 55 -6.16 -7.19 1.58
CA GLU A 55 -4.94 -7.95 1.81
C GLU A 55 -3.99 -7.27 2.79
N LEU A 56 -3.78 -5.97 2.65
CA LEU A 56 -2.96 -5.19 3.57
C LEU A 56 -3.55 -5.23 4.99
N LYS A 57 -4.87 -5.16 5.13
CA LYS A 57 -5.53 -5.32 6.44
C LYS A 57 -5.29 -6.69 7.06
N ARG A 58 -5.23 -7.76 6.26
CA ARG A 58 -4.85 -9.11 6.75
C ARG A 58 -3.41 -9.18 7.25
N LEU A 59 -2.53 -8.29 6.81
CA LEU A 59 -1.17 -8.15 7.35
C LEU A 59 -1.12 -7.37 8.68
N GLY A 60 -2.25 -6.85 9.16
CA GLY A 60 -2.36 -6.17 10.45
C GLY A 60 -2.38 -4.65 10.37
N PHE A 61 -2.56 -4.06 9.18
CA PHE A 61 -2.87 -2.64 9.04
C PHE A 61 -4.35 -2.38 9.36
N ARG A 62 -4.65 -1.28 10.05
CA ARG A 62 -6.03 -0.87 10.33
C ARG A 62 -6.59 -0.04 9.17
N TYR A 63 -5.75 0.82 8.63
CA TYR A 63 -6.09 1.72 7.53
C TYR A 63 -5.11 1.53 6.37
N VAL A 64 -5.62 1.80 5.17
CA VAL A 64 -4.83 1.80 3.95
C VAL A 64 -5.10 3.12 3.27
N ALA A 65 -4.05 3.85 2.94
CA ALA A 65 -4.12 5.15 2.31
C ALA A 65 -3.35 5.14 0.98
N LEU A 66 -3.86 5.86 -0.01
CA LEU A 66 -3.06 6.24 -1.17
C LEU A 66 -2.32 7.54 -0.81
N ASP A 67 -0.99 7.47 -0.83
CA ASP A 67 -0.14 8.65 -0.76
C ASP A 67 -0.12 9.35 -2.12
N LEU A 68 -0.45 10.63 -2.12
CA LEU A 68 -0.54 11.46 -3.32
C LEU A 68 0.80 12.11 -3.69
N GLU A 69 1.86 11.86 -2.92
CA GLU A 69 3.23 12.06 -3.39
C GLU A 69 3.58 10.92 -4.37
N PRO A 70 3.85 11.18 -5.66
CA PRO A 70 4.11 10.12 -6.62
C PRO A 70 5.41 9.35 -6.29
N ALA A 71 5.41 8.05 -6.54
CA ALA A 71 6.65 7.27 -6.62
C ALA A 71 7.29 7.54 -8.00
N ASP A 72 8.49 8.11 -8.02
CA ASP A 72 9.27 8.40 -9.23
C ASP A 72 9.65 7.14 -10.03
#